data_AF-A0A1C6REF2-F1
#
_entry.id   AF-A0A1C6REF2-F1
#
_cell.length_a   1.000
_cell.length_b   1.000
_cell.length_c   1.000
_cell.angle_alpha   90.00
_cell.angle_beta   90.00
_cell.angle_gamma   90.00
#
_symmetry.space_group_name_H-M   'P 1'
#
loop_
_entity.id
_entity.type
_entity.pdbx_description
1 polymer ?
#
loop_
_entity_poly.entity_id
_entity_poly.type
_entity_poly.pdbx_seq_one_letter_code
_entity_poly.pdbx_strand_id
1 'polypeptide(L)'
;MALVLPLLLVLIFGIIDFGRMLNKQIALTEAARDAARVASFGRNAEDSKAAATARATRIAGDDAVVNTAPCSTAGQDAQVIVTQDFSFITPVGLIGGGFDGKVTLTGRGVVPCQ
;
A
#
# COMPACT_ATOMS: atom_id res chain seq x y z
N MET A 1 -41.89 -4.82 -4.13
CA MET A 1 -40.70 -3.97 -3.86
C MET A 1 -39.69 -4.70 -2.96
N ALA A 2 -39.20 -5.89 -3.34
CA ALA A 2 -38.28 -6.67 -2.51
C ALA A 2 -36.82 -6.63 -3.03
N LEU A 3 -36.62 -6.24 -4.29
CA LEU A 3 -35.31 -6.21 -4.97
C LEU A 3 -34.54 -4.90 -4.80
N VAL A 4 -35.21 -3.80 -4.43
CA VAL A 4 -34.56 -2.49 -4.29
C VAL A 4 -33.66 -2.45 -3.04
N LEU A 5 -34.14 -3.02 -1.93
CA LEU A 5 -33.40 -3.09 -0.67
C LEU A 5 -32.05 -3.86 -0.81
N PRO A 6 -32.00 -5.09 -1.35
CA PRO A 6 -30.74 -5.81 -1.50
C PRO A 6 -29.80 -5.14 -2.49
N LEU A 7 -30.32 -4.53 -3.57
CA LEU A 7 -29.50 -3.78 -4.53
C LEU A 7 -28.82 -2.56 -3.87
N LEU A 8 -29.57 -1.84 -3.03
CA LEU A 8 -29.07 -0.67 -2.32
C LEU A 8 -28.02 -1.04 -1.26
N LEU A 9 -28.18 -2.17 -0.57
CA LEU A 9 -27.19 -2.68 0.38
C LEU A 9 -25.88 -3.06 -0.30
N VAL A 10 -25.92 -3.75 -1.45
CA VAL A 10 -24.72 -4.08 -2.22
C VAL A 10 -24.00 -2.82 -2.69
N LEU A 11 -24.73 -1.81 -3.15
CA LEU A 11 -24.15 -0.54 -3.58
C LEU A 11 -23.43 0.17 -2.41
N ILE A 12 -24.07 0.29 -1.25
CA ILE A 12 -23.49 0.95 -0.07
C ILE A 12 -22.25 0.21 0.41
N PHE A 13 -22.33 -1.12 0.55
CA PHE A 13 -21.19 -1.91 0.99
C PHE A 13 -20.02 -1.85 0.01
N GLY A 14 -20.30 -1.87 -1.29
CA GLY A 14 -19.28 -1.67 -2.33
C GLY A 14 -18.58 -0.31 -2.21
N ILE A 15 -19.34 0.77 -1.97
CA ILE A 15 -18.76 2.12 -1.79
C ILE A 15 -17.88 2.19 -0.52
N ILE A 16 -18.31 1.57 0.58
CA ILE A 16 -17.55 1.57 1.85
C ILE A 16 -16.20 0.87 1.68
N ASP A 17 -16.19 -0.35 1.13
CA ASP A 17 -14.95 -1.09 0.93
C ASP A 17 -14.04 -0.45 -0.13
N PHE A 18 -14.62 0.07 -1.22
CA PHE A 18 -13.86 0.82 -2.22
C PHE A 18 -13.20 2.07 -1.62
N GLY A 19 -13.92 2.82 -0.79
CA GLY A 19 -13.37 3.98 -0.09
C GLY A 19 -12.22 3.62 0.84
N ARG A 20 -12.34 2.53 1.61
CA ARG A 20 -11.26 2.04 2.49
C ARG A 20 -10.04 1.55 1.70
N MET A 21 -10.27 0.80 0.61
CA MET A 21 -9.21 0.31 -0.27
C MET A 21 -8.43 1.47 -0.90
N LEU A 22 -9.14 2.48 -1.41
CA LEU A 22 -8.50 3.66 -2.01
C LEU A 22 -7.68 4.46 -0.99
N ASN A 23 -8.20 4.63 0.23
CA ASN A 23 -7.47 5.29 1.31
C ASN A 23 -6.14 4.58 1.59
N LYS A 24 -6.17 3.24 1.70
CA LYS A 24 -4.96 2.42 1.88
C LYS A 24 -4.01 2.52 0.68
N GLN A 25 -4.53 2.48 -0.54
CA GLN A 25 -3.73 2.63 -1.75
C GLN A 25 -2.98 3.97 -1.78
N ILE A 26 -3.64 5.08 -1.41
CA ILE A 26 -3.03 6.40 -1.33
C ILE A 26 -1.91 6.39 -0.28
N ALA A 27 -2.20 5.92 0.93
CA ALA A 27 -1.21 5.82 2.01
C ALA A 27 0.02 4.99 1.61
N LEU A 28 -0.16 3.86 0.92
CA LEU A 28 0.95 3.03 0.44
C LEU A 28 1.82 3.75 -0.60
N THR A 29 1.20 4.49 -1.52
CA THR A 29 1.95 5.25 -2.53
C THR A 29 2.72 6.42 -1.94
N GLU A 30 2.14 7.10 -0.95
CA GLU A 30 2.80 8.18 -0.21
C GLU A 30 3.95 7.65 0.64
N ALA A 31 3.72 6.56 1.37
CA ALA A 31 4.73 5.85 2.15
C ALA A 31 5.93 5.44 1.28
N ALA A 32 5.66 4.86 0.10
CA ALA A 32 6.71 4.42 -0.80
C ALA A 32 7.56 5.59 -1.35
N ARG A 33 6.93 6.73 -1.67
CA ARG A 33 7.64 7.92 -2.15
C ARG A 33 8.48 8.59 -1.07
N ASP A 34 7.94 8.74 0.14
CA ASP A 34 8.69 9.33 1.26
C ASP A 34 9.86 8.44 1.70
N ALA A 35 9.64 7.12 1.75
CA ALA A 35 10.69 6.16 2.02
C ALA A 35 11.77 6.14 0.93
N ALA A 36 11.40 6.25 -0.35
CA ALA A 36 12.35 6.33 -1.46
C ALA A 36 13.25 7.57 -1.32
N ARG A 37 12.69 8.73 -0.94
CA ARG A 37 13.46 9.95 -0.66
C ARG A 37 14.47 9.77 0.49
N VAL A 38 14.11 9.04 1.54
CA VAL A 38 15.05 8.75 2.62
C VAL A 38 16.14 7.78 2.17
N ALA A 39 15.78 6.79 1.34
CA ALA A 39 16.73 5.85 0.76
C ALA A 39 17.75 6.50 -0.19
N SER A 40 17.42 7.63 -0.84
CA SER A 40 18.33 8.32 -1.77
C SER A 40 19.46 9.10 -1.12
N PHE A 41 19.34 9.47 0.16
CA PHE A 41 20.40 10.18 0.89
C PHE A 41 21.44 9.23 1.51
N GLY A 42 21.28 7.95 1.27
CA GLY A 42 21.98 6.89 1.96
C GLY A 42 23.46 6.74 1.61
N ARG A 43 24.35 7.05 2.57
CA ARG A 43 25.80 6.77 2.45
C ARG A 43 26.13 5.28 2.68
N ASN A 44 25.29 4.58 3.45
CA ASN A 44 25.37 3.15 3.73
C ASN A 44 24.02 2.49 3.34
N ALA A 45 24.06 1.43 2.55
CA ALA A 45 22.88 0.73 2.06
C ALA A 45 21.99 0.17 3.20
N GLU A 46 22.58 -0.34 4.28
CA GLU A 46 21.81 -0.96 5.37
C GLU A 46 21.07 0.08 6.23
N ASP A 47 21.76 1.14 6.64
CA ASP A 47 21.16 2.21 7.45
C ASP A 47 20.02 2.90 6.70
N SER A 48 20.18 3.07 5.39
CA SER A 48 19.21 3.73 4.51
C SER A 48 17.99 2.86 4.27
N LYS A 49 18.19 1.54 4.15
CA LYS A 49 17.13 0.55 4.13
C LYS A 49 16.34 0.57 5.43
N ALA A 50 17.01 0.52 6.58
CA ALA A 50 16.34 0.56 7.89
C ALA A 50 15.53 1.87 8.08
N ALA A 51 16.11 3.02 7.71
CA ALA A 51 15.42 4.31 7.80
C ALA A 51 14.23 4.42 6.85
N ALA A 52 14.37 3.94 5.61
CA ALA A 52 13.29 3.92 4.62
C ALA A 52 12.15 2.96 5.03
N THR A 53 12.47 1.76 5.54
CA THR A 53 11.49 0.82 6.08
C THR A 53 10.75 1.44 7.26
N ALA A 54 11.46 1.99 8.25
CA ALA A 54 10.82 2.62 9.41
C ALA A 54 9.90 3.79 9.02
N ARG A 55 10.24 4.54 7.96
CA ARG A 55 9.39 5.61 7.42
C ARG A 55 8.14 5.06 6.74
N ALA A 56 8.31 4.07 5.86
CA ALA A 56 7.20 3.45 5.16
C ALA A 56 6.21 2.81 6.13
N THR A 57 6.69 2.06 7.14
CA THR A 57 5.83 1.39 8.13
C THR A 57 5.03 2.38 8.99
N ARG A 58 5.59 3.56 9.32
CA ARG A 58 4.83 4.60 10.05
C ARG A 58 3.63 5.15 9.29
N ILE A 59 3.68 5.14 7.95
CA ILE A 59 2.61 5.67 7.09
C ILE A 59 1.65 4.55 6.66
N ALA A 60 2.20 3.39 6.26
CA ALA A 60 1.43 2.26 5.76
C ALA A 60 0.84 1.36 6.86
N GLY A 61 1.41 1.40 8.07
CA GLY A 61 1.10 0.51 9.21
C GLY A 61 2.04 -0.69 9.30
N ASP A 62 2.04 -1.35 10.46
CA ASP A 62 2.96 -2.45 10.81
C ASP A 62 2.81 -3.71 9.93
N ASP A 63 1.61 -3.92 9.38
CA ASP A 63 1.32 -5.07 8.50
C ASP A 63 1.90 -4.90 7.07
N ALA A 64 2.54 -3.76 6.78
CA ALA A 64 3.09 -3.49 5.45
C ALA A 64 4.48 -4.12 5.26
N VAL A 65 4.62 -4.94 4.22
CA VAL A 65 5.90 -5.48 3.76
C VAL A 65 6.61 -4.43 2.92
N VAL A 66 7.76 -3.95 3.39
CA VAL A 66 8.55 -2.93 2.70
C VAL A 66 9.79 -3.58 2.06
N ASN A 67 9.86 -3.54 0.73
CA ASN A 67 11.04 -3.92 -0.02
C ASN A 67 11.77 -2.67 -0.52
N THR A 68 12.97 -2.43 0.00
CA THR A 68 13.82 -1.28 -0.37
C THR A 68 15.01 -1.78 -1.19
N ALA A 69 15.23 -1.18 -2.35
CA ALA A 69 16.48 -1.24 -3.09
C ALA A 69 17.22 0.09 -2.86
N PRO A 70 18.15 0.14 -1.89
CA PRO A 70 18.92 1.35 -1.59
C PRO A 70 19.98 1.63 -2.68
N CYS A 71 20.52 2.84 -2.67
CA CYS A 71 21.61 3.25 -3.56
C CYS A 71 22.87 2.42 -3.26
N SER A 72 23.41 1.74 -4.28
CA SER A 72 24.74 1.11 -4.20
C SER A 72 25.83 1.97 -4.85
N THR A 73 25.47 2.84 -5.80
CA THR A 73 26.38 3.69 -6.58
C THR A 73 25.68 5.00 -6.97
N ALA A 74 26.43 6.10 -7.07
CA ALA A 74 25.92 7.39 -7.57
C ALA A 74 25.38 7.25 -9.00
N GLY A 75 24.16 7.76 -9.26
CA GLY A 75 23.47 7.65 -10.55
C GLY A 75 22.54 6.43 -10.72
N GLN A 76 22.32 5.64 -9.66
CA GLN A 76 21.23 4.66 -9.62
C GLN A 76 19.93 5.29 -9.09
N ASP A 77 18.81 4.58 -9.26
CA ASP A 77 17.54 4.97 -8.67
C ASP A 77 17.29 4.19 -7.38
N ALA A 78 16.99 4.89 -6.28
CA ALA A 78 16.48 4.27 -5.06
C ALA A 78 15.02 3.90 -5.27
N GLN A 79 14.68 2.64 -5.05
CA GLN A 79 13.31 2.13 -5.20
C GLN A 79 12.79 1.57 -3.89
N VAL A 80 11.57 1.93 -3.54
CA VAL A 80 10.84 1.36 -2.41
C VAL A 80 9.49 0.86 -2.88
N ILE A 81 9.20 -0.40 -2.58
CA ILE A 81 7.93 -1.05 -2.82
C ILE A 81 7.33 -1.38 -1.46
N VAL A 82 6.09 -0.96 -1.24
CA VAL A 82 5.33 -1.23 -0.02
C VAL A 82 4.11 -2.06 -0.40
N THR A 83 3.99 -3.25 0.17
CA THR A 83 2.89 -4.18 -0.10
C THR A 83 2.13 -4.45 1.20
N GLN A 84 0.80 -4.43 1.15
CA GLN A 84 -0.04 -4.73 2.31
C GLN A 84 -1.27 -5.53 1.86
N ASP A 85 -1.66 -6.51 2.67
CA ASP A 85 -2.90 -7.26 2.46
C ASP A 85 -4.10 -6.45 2.93
N PHE A 86 -5.06 -6.24 2.03
CA PHE A 86 -6.34 -5.62 2.35
C PHE A 86 -7.43 -6.69 2.51
N SER A 87 -8.12 -6.67 3.64
CA SER A 87 -9.27 -7.52 3.91
C SER A 87 -10.55 -6.68 3.84
N PHE A 88 -11.51 -7.16 3.05
CA PHE A 88 -12.85 -6.58 2.97
C PHE A 88 -13.59 -6.80 4.27
N ILE A 89 -14.25 -5.76 4.78
CA ILE A 89 -15.02 -5.84 6.03
C ILE A 89 -16.49 -6.14 5.78
N THR A 90 -17.01 -5.81 4.59
CA THR A 90 -18.41 -6.09 4.28
C THR A 90 -18.56 -7.49 3.67
N PRO A 91 -19.63 -8.23 4.00
CA PRO A 91 -19.87 -9.58 3.49
C PRO A 91 -20.37 -9.57 2.03
N VAL A 92 -20.01 -8.56 1.22
CA VAL A 92 -20.35 -8.53 -0.22
C VAL A 92 -19.78 -9.73 -0.98
N GLY A 93 -18.64 -10.26 -0.52
CA GLY A 93 -18.04 -11.49 -1.06
C GLY A 93 -18.92 -12.74 -0.90
N LEU A 94 -19.79 -12.78 0.11
CA LEU A 94 -20.71 -13.89 0.39
C LEU A 94 -21.98 -13.85 -0.47
N ILE A 95 -22.40 -12.66 -0.91
CA ILE A 95 -23.59 -12.46 -1.76
C ILE A 95 -23.24 -12.46 -3.26
N GLY A 96 -22.02 -12.05 -3.62
CA GLY A 96 -21.52 -11.97 -5.01
C GLY A 96 -20.65 -13.15 -5.48
N GLY A 97 -20.36 -14.14 -4.61
CA GLY A 97 -19.69 -15.38 -4.99
C GLY A 97 -18.26 -15.23 -5.52
N GLY A 98 -17.33 -14.56 -4.80
CA GLY A 98 -15.95 -14.58 -5.29
C GLY A 98 -14.86 -13.72 -4.64
N PHE A 99 -15.07 -13.03 -3.52
CA PHE A 99 -14.01 -12.24 -2.88
C PHE A 99 -13.77 -12.66 -1.43
N ASP A 100 -13.37 -13.93 -1.25
CA ASP A 100 -12.83 -14.45 0.03
C ASP A 100 -11.31 -14.19 0.16
N GLY A 101 -10.67 -13.66 -0.88
CA GLY A 101 -9.24 -13.47 -0.92
C GLY A 101 -8.85 -12.06 -0.50
N LYS A 102 -7.98 -11.97 0.52
CA LYS A 102 -7.17 -10.78 0.78
C LYS A 102 -6.64 -10.19 -0.53
N VAL A 103 -6.82 -8.90 -0.75
CA VAL A 103 -6.29 -8.21 -1.92
C VAL A 103 -4.98 -7.55 -1.54
N THR A 104 -3.87 -8.01 -2.12
CA THR A 104 -2.57 -7.37 -1.96
C THR A 104 -2.55 -6.02 -2.66
N LEU A 105 -2.48 -4.94 -1.89
CA LEU A 105 -2.24 -3.59 -2.38
C LEU A 105 -0.75 -3.32 -2.44
N THR A 106 -0.29 -2.65 -3.49
CA THR A 106 1.13 -2.32 -3.68
C THR A 106 1.30 -0.85 -4.05
N GLY A 107 2.21 -0.17 -3.36
CA GLY A 107 2.68 1.18 -3.66
C GLY A 107 4.16 1.17 -4.03
N ARG A 108 4.55 1.95 -5.05
CA ARG A 108 5.94 2.06 -5.52
C ARG A 108 6.39 3.51 -5.55
N GLY A 109 7.54 3.78 -4.96
CA GLY A 109 8.26 5.05 -5.00
C GLY A 109 9.64 4.85 -5.59
N VAL A 110 10.05 5.75 -6.49
CA VAL A 110 11.37 5.75 -7.11
C VAL A 110 11.89 7.18 -7.09
N VAL A 111 13.15 7.36 -6.68
CA VAL A 111 13.84 8.65 -6.72
C VAL A 111 15.30 8.44 -7.16
N PRO A 112 15.91 9.39 -7.87
CA PRO A 112 17.32 9.30 -8.23
C PRO A 112 18.21 9.46 -6.99
N CYS A 113 19.28 8.67 -6.90
CA CYS A 113 20.30 8.78 -5.86
C CYS A 113 21.11 10.07 -6.06
N GLN A 114 21.34 10.80 -4.96
CA GLN A 114 22.18 12.01 -4.95
C GLN A 114 23.63 11.71 -4.59
#